data_AF-A0A845SU44-F1
#
_entry.id   AF-A0A845SU44-F1
#
_cell.length_a   1.000
_cell.length_b   1.000
_cell.length_c   1.000
_cell.angle_alpha   90.00
_cell.angle_beta   90.00
_cell.angle_gamma   90.00
#
_symmetry.space_group_name_H-M   'P 1'
#
loop_
_entity.id
_entity.type
_entity.pdbx_description
1 polymer ?
#
loop_
_entity_poly.entity_id
_entity_poly.type
_entity_poly.pdbx_seq_one_letter_code
_entity_poly.pdbx_strand_id
1 'polypeptide(L)'
;MIGLIKQPPTYQYLEDFICEYGFVRKEQLHRFFENVHFPPKKARSYLNTLRIHGTKTYYDKGTDGYYSCQYMEPAQSQFFAMDKCLWVLLYFLEKVEHHFPIASSFSPSQICMMLEDRSYEIAYCAAGNEAYFNNQLRAARTELLYRADAAYFSSIVEKDDKAILSATRYIVVLDDIQAARQIHSKLISYFVTLDEQNTCTFYTADEIYAMEE
;
A
#
# COMPACT_ATOMS: atom_id res chain seq x y z
N MET A 1 -1.93 -1.47 -12.57
CA MET A 1 -0.47 -1.32 -12.34
C MET A 1 -0.06 0.06 -12.80
N ILE A 2 0.34 0.90 -11.86
CA ILE A 2 0.82 2.26 -12.13
C ILE A 2 2.34 2.22 -12.08
N GLY A 3 3.00 2.71 -13.12
CA GLY A 3 4.47 2.83 -13.18
C GLY A 3 4.96 4.19 -12.72
N LEU A 4 6.29 4.31 -12.57
CA LEU A 4 7.04 5.50 -12.16
C LEU A 4 6.39 6.83 -12.56
N ILE A 5 6.32 7.73 -11.58
CA ILE A 5 5.88 9.11 -11.78
C ILE A 5 6.83 9.78 -12.76
N LYS A 6 6.38 10.02 -13.99
CA LYS A 6 7.04 10.95 -14.90
C LYS A 6 6.79 12.35 -14.36
N GLN A 7 7.82 13.02 -13.84
CA GLN A 7 7.68 14.41 -13.43
C GLN A 7 7.55 15.31 -14.67
N PRO A 8 6.60 16.26 -14.70
CA PRO A 8 5.59 16.53 -13.67
C PRO A 8 4.34 15.61 -13.74
N PRO A 9 3.67 15.33 -12.60
CA PRO A 9 2.45 14.52 -12.58
C PRO A 9 1.36 15.16 -13.44
N THR A 10 0.70 14.35 -14.27
CA THR A 10 -0.37 14.80 -15.17
C THR A 10 -1.75 14.62 -14.53
N TYR A 11 -2.78 15.32 -15.04
CA TYR A 11 -4.16 15.08 -14.63
C TYR A 11 -4.58 13.62 -14.84
N GLN A 12 -4.18 13.05 -15.98
CA GLN A 12 -4.45 11.66 -16.32
C GLN A 12 -3.85 10.71 -15.27
N TYR A 13 -2.62 10.98 -14.83
CA TYR A 13 -1.98 10.18 -13.79
C TYR A 13 -2.77 10.19 -12.48
N LEU A 14 -3.27 11.36 -12.05
CA LEU A 14 -4.04 11.45 -10.80
C LEU A 14 -5.39 10.73 -10.91
N GLU A 15 -6.07 10.84 -12.05
CA GLU A 15 -7.30 10.08 -12.28
C GLU A 15 -7.03 8.57 -12.29
N ASP A 16 -5.97 8.13 -12.95
CA ASP A 16 -5.59 6.72 -13.00
C ASP A 16 -5.19 6.22 -11.61
N PHE A 17 -4.51 7.04 -10.80
CA PHE A 17 -4.20 6.75 -9.39
C PHE A 17 -5.46 6.55 -8.56
N ILE A 18 -6.44 7.46 -8.67
CA ILE A 18 -7.71 7.34 -7.95
C ILE A 18 -8.51 6.13 -8.47
N CYS A 19 -8.48 5.85 -9.77
CA CYS A 19 -9.14 4.68 -10.35
C CYS A 19 -8.54 3.37 -9.87
N GLU A 20 -7.21 3.27 -9.79
CA GLU A 20 -6.52 2.06 -9.35
C GLU A 20 -6.82 1.76 -7.88
N TYR A 21 -6.85 2.78 -7.01
CA TYR A 21 -7.12 2.61 -5.57
C TYR A 21 -8.60 2.75 -5.19
N GLY A 22 -9.45 3.13 -6.13
CA GLY A 22 -10.88 3.31 -5.95
C GLY A 22 -11.28 4.58 -5.20
N PHE A 23 -10.63 4.86 -4.07
CA PHE A 23 -10.83 6.05 -3.24
C PHE A 23 -9.50 6.60 -2.75
N VAL A 24 -9.33 7.92 -2.80
CA VAL A 24 -8.17 8.62 -2.26
C VAL A 24 -8.63 9.92 -1.60
N ARG A 25 -8.18 10.15 -0.36
CA ARG A 25 -8.47 11.40 0.36
C ARG A 25 -7.82 12.59 -0.32
N LYS A 26 -8.45 13.75 -0.22
CA LYS A 26 -7.86 15.00 -0.70
C LYS A 26 -6.52 15.29 -0.02
N GLU A 27 -6.40 15.00 1.28
CA GLU A 27 -5.16 15.16 2.03
C GLU A 27 -4.05 14.23 1.53
N GLN A 28 -4.38 12.98 1.18
CA GLN A 28 -3.44 12.05 0.54
C GLN A 28 -2.94 12.59 -0.80
N LEU A 29 -3.81 13.20 -1.61
CA LEU A 29 -3.37 13.86 -2.84
C LEU A 29 -2.51 15.11 -2.59
N HIS A 30 -2.75 15.84 -1.50
CA HIS A 30 -1.84 16.93 -1.11
C HIS A 30 -0.45 16.39 -0.76
N ARG A 31 -0.38 15.33 0.05
CA ARG A 31 0.87 14.66 0.41
C ARG A 31 1.57 14.07 -0.81
N PHE A 32 0.81 13.51 -1.76
CA PHE A 32 1.33 13.09 -3.06
C PHE A 32 2.10 14.23 -3.75
N PHE A 33 1.49 15.40 -3.85
CA PHE A 33 2.14 16.55 -4.50
C PHE A 33 3.37 17.05 -3.75
N GLU A 34 3.33 17.05 -2.41
CA GLU A 34 4.48 17.41 -1.58
C GLU A 34 5.66 16.48 -1.80
N ASN A 35 5.39 15.17 -1.80
CA ASN A 35 6.41 14.14 -1.93
C ASN A 35 7.07 14.17 -3.30
N VAL A 36 6.36 14.56 -4.38
CA VAL A 36 6.94 14.72 -5.72
C VAL A 36 7.45 16.15 -6.01
N HIS A 37 7.65 16.94 -4.95
CA HIS A 37 8.15 18.31 -5.01
C HIS A 37 7.35 19.26 -5.93
N PHE A 38 6.04 19.02 -6.06
CA PHE A 38 5.16 19.82 -6.91
C PHE A 38 4.77 21.14 -6.22
N PRO A 39 4.78 22.30 -6.92
CA PRO A 39 4.50 23.57 -6.27
C PRO A 39 3.10 23.65 -5.62
N PRO A 40 2.97 24.01 -4.32
CA PRO A 40 1.70 23.94 -3.60
C PRO A 40 0.56 24.77 -4.22
N LYS A 41 0.86 25.95 -4.76
CA LYS A 41 -0.12 26.79 -5.48
C LYS A 41 -0.67 26.08 -6.73
N LYS A 42 0.20 25.37 -7.47
CA LYS A 42 -0.19 24.60 -8.64
C LYS A 42 -0.95 23.34 -8.24
N ALA A 43 -0.53 22.64 -7.19
CA ALA A 43 -1.24 21.48 -6.62
C ALA A 43 -2.71 21.81 -6.28
N ARG A 44 -2.95 22.93 -5.59
CA ARG A 44 -4.31 23.39 -5.28
C ARG A 44 -5.13 23.67 -6.53
N SER A 45 -4.53 24.30 -7.54
CA SER A 45 -5.21 24.51 -8.83
C SER A 45 -5.53 23.19 -9.52
N TYR A 46 -4.62 22.23 -9.48
CA TYR A 46 -4.80 20.90 -10.05
C TYR A 46 -5.97 20.16 -9.42
N LEU A 47 -6.04 20.13 -8.08
CA LEU A 47 -7.15 19.52 -7.36
C LEU A 47 -8.48 20.21 -7.65
N ASN A 48 -8.51 21.54 -7.75
CA ASN A 48 -9.72 22.25 -8.16
C ASN A 48 -10.17 21.89 -9.58
N THR A 49 -9.23 21.78 -10.53
CA THR A 49 -9.52 21.33 -11.89
C THR A 49 -10.05 19.90 -11.88
N LEU A 50 -9.39 18.97 -11.18
CA LEU A 50 -9.83 17.58 -11.05
C LEU A 50 -11.23 17.48 -10.44
N ARG A 51 -11.53 18.29 -9.44
CA ARG A 51 -12.86 18.36 -8.81
C ARG A 51 -13.98 18.78 -9.77
N ILE A 52 -13.69 19.68 -10.70
CA ILE A 52 -14.69 20.28 -11.60
C ILE A 52 -14.76 19.54 -12.95
N HIS A 53 -13.62 19.06 -13.43
CA HIS A 53 -13.42 18.56 -14.79
C HIS A 53 -12.92 17.10 -14.84
N GLY A 54 -12.80 16.42 -13.70
CA GLY A 54 -12.52 14.99 -13.65
C GLY A 54 -13.55 14.22 -14.47
N THR A 55 -13.07 13.31 -15.30
CA THR A 55 -13.86 12.48 -16.22
C THR A 55 -14.03 11.06 -15.71
N LYS A 56 -13.05 10.56 -14.96
CA LYS A 56 -13.05 9.21 -14.38
C LYS A 56 -13.29 9.19 -12.88
N THR A 57 -13.33 10.37 -12.26
CA THR A 57 -13.41 10.54 -10.80
C THR A 57 -14.46 11.57 -10.42
N TYR A 58 -15.04 11.44 -9.25
CA TYR A 58 -15.86 12.48 -8.63
C TYR A 58 -15.36 12.79 -7.22
N TYR A 59 -15.58 14.01 -6.76
CA TYR A 59 -15.22 14.44 -5.42
C TYR A 59 -16.45 14.40 -4.51
N ASP A 60 -16.31 13.75 -3.36
CA ASP A 60 -17.31 13.73 -2.31
C ASP A 60 -16.91 14.67 -1.17
N LYS A 61 -17.86 15.54 -0.79
CA LYS A 61 -17.66 16.50 0.31
C LYS A 61 -17.76 15.84 1.68
N GLY A 62 -18.54 14.76 1.83
CA GLY A 62 -18.75 14.10 3.11
C GLY A 62 -17.47 13.46 3.66
N THR A 63 -16.69 12.87 2.77
CA THR A 63 -15.43 12.17 3.08
C THR A 63 -14.18 12.99 2.80
N ASP A 64 -14.33 14.20 2.25
CA ASP A 64 -13.25 15.05 1.73
C ASP A 64 -12.26 14.26 0.83
N GLY A 65 -12.81 13.50 -0.12
CA GLY A 65 -12.05 12.57 -0.94
C GLY A 65 -12.55 12.45 -2.38
N TYR A 66 -11.72 11.82 -3.20
CA TYR A 66 -12.00 11.54 -4.60
C TYR A 66 -12.26 10.06 -4.78
N TYR A 67 -13.34 9.74 -5.48
CA TYR A 67 -13.75 8.39 -5.81
C TYR A 67 -13.59 8.16 -7.31
N SER A 68 -13.25 6.94 -7.68
CA SER A 68 -13.42 6.46 -9.05
C SER A 68 -14.91 6.39 -9.39
N CYS A 69 -15.29 6.78 -10.60
CA CYS A 69 -16.65 6.56 -11.10
C CYS A 69 -16.99 5.06 -11.25
N GLN A 70 -15.97 4.18 -11.25
CA GLN A 70 -16.11 2.72 -11.29
C GLN A 70 -15.96 2.08 -9.90
N TYR A 71 -15.94 2.90 -8.85
CA TYR A 71 -15.68 2.42 -7.49
C TYR A 71 -16.77 1.44 -7.04
N MET A 72 -16.36 0.21 -6.75
CA MET A 72 -17.17 -0.76 -6.04
C MET A 72 -16.73 -0.74 -4.58
N GLU A 73 -17.64 -0.34 -3.70
CA GLU A 73 -17.33 -0.17 -2.28
C GLU A 73 -16.93 -1.54 -1.66
N PRO A 74 -15.70 -1.67 -1.14
CA PRO A 74 -15.25 -2.88 -0.49
C PRO A 74 -15.84 -2.96 0.93
N ALA A 75 -15.59 -4.07 1.63
CA ALA A 75 -15.90 -4.16 3.05
C ALA A 75 -15.20 -3.02 3.83
N GLN A 76 -15.87 -2.47 4.84
CA GLN A 76 -15.38 -1.32 5.61
C GLN A 76 -13.97 -1.54 6.20
N SER A 77 -13.67 -2.76 6.63
CA SER A 77 -12.34 -3.13 7.13
C SER A 77 -11.26 -3.03 6.06
N GLN A 78 -11.56 -3.44 4.82
CA GLN A 78 -10.66 -3.33 3.68
C GLN A 78 -10.47 -1.88 3.25
N PHE A 79 -11.55 -1.09 3.25
CA PHE A 79 -11.46 0.35 3.01
C PHE A 79 -10.52 1.03 4.00
N PHE A 80 -10.67 0.74 5.29
CA PHE A 80 -9.84 1.31 6.34
C PHE A 80 -8.37 0.86 6.24
N ALA A 81 -8.14 -0.43 5.96
CA ALA A 81 -6.79 -0.96 5.76
C ALA A 81 -6.10 -0.31 4.56
N MET A 82 -6.80 -0.16 3.43
CA MET A 82 -6.29 0.51 2.23
C MET A 82 -5.94 1.97 2.51
N ASP A 83 -6.80 2.71 3.22
CA ASP A 83 -6.57 4.10 3.61
C ASP A 83 -5.27 4.26 4.42
N LYS A 84 -5.02 3.37 5.38
CA LYS A 84 -3.79 3.34 6.17
C LYS A 84 -2.56 2.98 5.32
N CYS A 85 -2.69 1.99 4.44
CA CYS A 85 -1.60 1.56 3.56
C CYS A 85 -1.22 2.61 2.51
N LEU A 86 -2.20 3.39 2.03
CA LEU A 86 -1.96 4.47 1.07
C LEU A 86 -1.00 5.53 1.62
N TRP A 87 -1.11 5.91 2.89
CA TRP A 87 -0.17 6.85 3.51
C TRP A 87 1.28 6.38 3.44
N VAL A 88 1.50 5.08 3.66
CA VAL A 88 2.82 4.47 3.55
C VAL A 88 3.29 4.41 2.10
N LEU A 89 2.41 4.06 1.15
CA LEU A 89 2.76 4.10 -0.28
C LEU A 89 3.24 5.50 -0.69
N LEU A 90 2.54 6.56 -0.25
CA LEU A 90 2.90 7.93 -0.60
C LEU A 90 4.34 8.27 -0.20
N TYR A 91 4.83 7.75 0.93
CA TYR A 91 6.22 7.94 1.38
C TYR A 91 7.26 7.42 0.36
N PHE A 92 6.92 6.35 -0.37
CA PHE A 92 7.82 5.69 -1.32
C PHE A 92 7.63 6.09 -2.78
N LEU A 93 6.64 6.92 -3.10
CA LEU A 93 6.21 7.16 -4.49
C LEU A 93 7.29 7.67 -5.44
N GLU A 94 8.26 8.45 -4.97
CA GLU A 94 9.37 8.91 -5.82
C GLU A 94 10.38 7.80 -6.17
N LYS A 95 10.41 6.74 -5.37
CA LYS A 95 11.40 5.65 -5.48
C LYS A 95 10.80 4.38 -6.05
N VAL A 96 9.49 4.22 -5.95
CA VAL A 96 8.78 3.02 -6.41
C VAL A 96 8.70 2.97 -7.92
N GLU A 97 9.10 1.82 -8.47
CA GLU A 97 9.06 1.56 -9.91
C GLU A 97 7.63 1.31 -10.38
N HIS A 98 6.91 0.47 -9.63
CA HIS A 98 5.55 0.06 -9.91
C HIS A 98 4.78 -0.17 -8.61
N HIS A 99 3.50 0.17 -8.58
CA HIS A 99 2.61 -0.18 -7.48
C HIS A 99 1.20 -0.54 -7.97
N PHE A 100 0.51 -1.37 -7.19
CA PHE A 100 -0.86 -1.79 -7.45
C PHE A 100 -1.53 -2.36 -6.18
N PRO A 101 -2.87 -2.29 -6.07
CA PRO A 101 -3.61 -2.91 -4.98
C PRO A 101 -3.60 -4.44 -5.11
N ILE A 102 -3.64 -5.13 -3.97
CA ILE A 102 -3.75 -6.59 -3.89
C ILE A 102 -5.20 -6.96 -3.53
N ALA A 103 -5.79 -7.89 -4.28
CA ALA A 103 -7.11 -8.42 -3.97
C ALA A 103 -7.06 -9.30 -2.71
N SER A 104 -7.94 -9.02 -1.75
CA SER A 104 -7.90 -9.48 -0.34
C SER A 104 -8.16 -10.97 -0.09
N SER A 105 -8.23 -11.83 -1.10
CA SER A 105 -8.65 -13.23 -0.90
C SER A 105 -7.56 -14.15 -0.35
N PHE A 106 -6.28 -13.80 -0.49
CA PHE A 106 -5.17 -14.70 -0.10
C PHE A 106 -3.99 -14.02 0.61
N SER A 107 -4.03 -12.70 0.82
CA SER A 107 -2.96 -11.96 1.48
C SER A 107 -3.54 -10.90 2.41
N PRO A 108 -2.98 -10.69 3.62
CA PRO A 108 -3.34 -9.56 4.46
C PRO A 108 -2.91 -8.20 3.85
N SER A 109 -2.07 -8.25 2.82
CA SER A 109 -1.56 -7.08 2.12
C SER A 109 -2.62 -6.36 1.31
N GLN A 110 -2.51 -5.04 1.29
CA GLN A 110 -3.39 -4.15 0.53
C GLN A 110 -2.70 -3.61 -0.72
N ILE A 111 -1.38 -3.39 -0.67
CA ILE A 111 -0.62 -2.75 -1.76
C ILE A 111 0.66 -3.53 -2.00
N CYS A 112 0.95 -3.83 -3.26
CA CYS A 112 2.27 -4.26 -3.70
C CYS A 112 3.01 -3.06 -4.28
N MET A 113 4.30 -2.94 -3.97
CA MET A 113 5.21 -1.98 -4.58
C MET A 113 6.53 -2.65 -4.96
N MET A 114 7.06 -2.29 -6.12
CA MET A 114 8.38 -2.71 -6.59
C MET A 114 9.36 -1.59 -6.30
N LEU A 115 10.40 -1.88 -5.52
CA LEU A 115 11.46 -0.94 -5.16
C LEU A 115 12.79 -1.60 -5.47
N GLU A 116 13.52 -1.05 -6.43
CA GLU A 116 14.79 -1.60 -6.92
C GLU A 116 14.64 -3.07 -7.38
N ASP A 117 15.33 -4.01 -6.72
CA ASP A 117 15.41 -5.42 -7.09
C ASP A 117 14.38 -6.32 -6.38
N ARG A 118 13.44 -5.75 -5.63
CA ARG A 118 12.51 -6.52 -4.80
C ARG A 118 11.10 -5.94 -4.71
N SER A 119 10.18 -6.83 -4.37
CA SER A 119 8.80 -6.52 -4.05
C SER A 119 8.63 -6.26 -2.54
N TYR A 120 7.87 -5.22 -2.23
CA TYR A 120 7.37 -4.95 -0.90
C TYR A 120 5.84 -5.00 -0.91
N GLU A 121 5.27 -5.61 0.11
CA GLU A 121 3.83 -5.62 0.34
C GLU A 121 3.50 -4.84 1.61
N ILE A 122 2.60 -3.86 1.47
CA ILE A 122 2.11 -3.05 2.59
C ILE A 122 0.83 -3.69 3.10
N ALA A 123 0.81 -4.00 4.39
CA ALA A 123 -0.33 -4.61 5.07
C ALA A 123 -0.64 -3.84 6.35
N TYR A 124 -1.91 -3.70 6.70
CA TYR A 124 -2.34 -3.08 7.94
C TYR A 124 -2.84 -4.15 8.92
N CYS A 125 -2.35 -4.11 10.15
CA CYS A 125 -2.80 -4.95 11.24
C CYS A 125 -3.62 -4.11 12.22
N ALA A 126 -4.93 -4.37 12.27
CA ALA A 126 -5.83 -3.73 13.22
C ALA A 126 -5.53 -4.16 14.66
N ALA A 127 -5.63 -3.22 15.59
CA ALA A 127 -5.44 -3.49 17.02
C ALA A 127 -6.29 -4.68 17.51
N GLY A 128 -5.67 -5.58 18.26
CA GLY A 128 -6.30 -6.79 18.79
C GLY A 128 -6.34 -7.98 17.83
N ASN A 129 -5.85 -7.84 16.59
CA ASN A 129 -5.79 -8.91 15.59
C ASN A 129 -4.36 -9.43 15.34
N GLU A 130 -3.39 -9.08 16.17
CA GLU A 130 -1.96 -9.31 15.93
C GLU A 130 -1.65 -10.79 15.71
N ALA A 131 -2.17 -11.66 16.58
CA ALA A 131 -1.97 -13.11 16.47
C ALA A 131 -2.62 -13.68 15.20
N TYR A 132 -3.81 -13.21 14.84
CA TYR A 132 -4.51 -13.62 13.62
C TYR A 132 -3.76 -13.15 12.37
N PHE A 133 -3.35 -11.90 12.34
CA PHE A 133 -2.56 -11.30 11.27
C PHE A 133 -1.22 -12.01 11.07
N ASN A 134 -0.51 -12.33 12.16
CA ASN A 134 0.73 -13.11 12.10
C ASN A 134 0.50 -14.50 11.46
N ASN A 135 -0.61 -15.16 11.79
CA ASN A 135 -0.99 -16.42 11.15
C ASN A 135 -1.35 -16.23 9.68
N GLN A 136 -2.03 -15.15 9.30
CA GLN A 136 -2.32 -14.84 7.90
C GLN A 136 -1.03 -14.61 7.09
N LEU A 137 -0.05 -13.86 7.61
CA LEU A 137 1.24 -13.68 6.94
C LEU A 137 1.93 -15.03 6.68
N ARG A 138 1.89 -15.94 7.66
CA ARG A 138 2.47 -17.29 7.51
C ARG A 138 1.69 -18.14 6.50
N ALA A 139 0.35 -18.10 6.55
CA ALA A 139 -0.53 -18.88 5.69
C ALA A 139 -0.48 -18.41 4.23
N ALA A 140 -0.64 -17.09 3.97
CA ALA A 140 -0.52 -16.48 2.65
C ALA A 140 0.80 -16.86 1.99
N ARG A 141 1.89 -16.82 2.77
CA ARG A 141 3.21 -17.20 2.29
C ARG A 141 3.32 -18.66 1.93
N THR A 142 2.81 -19.52 2.80
CA THR A 142 2.81 -20.97 2.61
C THR A 142 2.01 -21.34 1.36
N GLU A 143 0.85 -20.72 1.15
CA GLU A 143 0.02 -20.92 -0.02
C GLU A 143 0.69 -20.43 -1.32
N LEU A 144 1.30 -19.25 -1.32
CA LEU A 144 2.06 -18.74 -2.47
C LEU A 144 3.22 -19.65 -2.84
N LEU A 145 3.96 -20.15 -1.85
CA LEU A 145 5.03 -21.13 -2.05
C LEU A 145 4.48 -22.46 -2.59
N TYR A 146 3.37 -22.97 -2.03
CA TYR A 146 2.72 -24.17 -2.55
C TYR A 146 2.21 -23.99 -3.97
N ARG A 147 1.67 -22.83 -4.35
CA ARG A 147 1.26 -22.54 -5.73
C ARG A 147 2.46 -22.47 -6.68
N ALA A 148 3.60 -21.95 -6.21
CA ALA A 148 4.84 -21.94 -6.97
C ALA A 148 5.49 -23.33 -7.06
N ASP A 149 5.32 -24.18 -6.04
CA ASP A 149 5.83 -25.56 -5.99
C ASP A 149 4.91 -26.56 -6.72
N ALA A 150 3.60 -26.32 -6.71
CA ALA A 150 2.61 -27.15 -7.36
C ALA A 150 2.65 -26.92 -8.87
N ALA A 151 3.54 -27.68 -9.53
CA ALA A 151 3.62 -27.88 -10.98
C ALA A 151 2.32 -28.42 -11.65
N TYR A 152 1.16 -28.36 -10.99
CA TYR A 152 -0.08 -28.98 -11.45
C TYR A 152 -0.96 -28.08 -12.33
N PHE A 153 -0.71 -26.77 -12.45
CA PHE A 153 -1.39 -25.93 -13.42
C PHE A 153 -0.48 -24.87 -14.06
N SER A 154 0.39 -25.39 -14.92
CA SER A 154 1.09 -24.73 -16.03
C SER A 154 2.55 -24.34 -15.83
N SER A 155 3.30 -24.66 -16.87
CA SER A 155 4.69 -24.37 -17.21
C SER A 155 5.01 -22.86 -17.34
N ILE A 156 4.41 -22.02 -16.51
CA ILE A 156 4.45 -20.55 -16.62
C ILE A 156 5.16 -19.91 -15.41
N VAL A 157 5.40 -20.64 -14.32
CA VAL A 157 6.20 -20.12 -13.21
C VAL A 157 7.67 -20.38 -13.52
N GLU A 158 8.35 -19.38 -14.06
CA GLU A 158 9.79 -19.45 -14.33
C GLU A 158 10.56 -19.54 -13.00
N LYS A 159 11.81 -20.02 -13.05
CA LYS A 159 12.69 -20.14 -11.85
C LYS A 159 12.79 -18.82 -11.05
N ASP A 160 12.61 -17.70 -11.73
CA ASP A 160 12.70 -16.35 -11.19
C ASP A 160 11.48 -15.96 -10.33
N ASP A 161 10.29 -16.50 -10.61
CA ASP A 161 9.07 -16.18 -9.83
C ASP A 161 9.13 -16.71 -8.40
N LYS A 162 9.74 -17.89 -8.20
CA LYS A 162 10.03 -18.41 -6.85
C LYS A 162 11.01 -17.53 -6.10
N ALA A 163 12.04 -17.03 -6.79
CA ALA A 163 13.02 -16.12 -6.22
C ALA A 163 12.37 -14.80 -5.82
N ILE A 164 11.54 -14.22 -6.70
CA ILE A 164 10.77 -12.99 -6.45
C ILE A 164 9.85 -13.17 -5.26
N LEU A 165 9.07 -14.27 -5.22
CA LEU A 165 8.25 -14.58 -4.06
C LEU A 165 9.13 -14.64 -2.82
N SER A 166 10.24 -15.39 -2.83
CA SER A 166 11.13 -15.51 -1.65
C SER A 166 11.77 -14.19 -1.22
N ALA A 167 11.88 -13.24 -2.14
CA ALA A 167 12.40 -11.91 -1.91
C ALA A 167 11.35 -10.93 -1.38
N THR A 168 10.04 -11.20 -1.52
CA THR A 168 8.98 -10.31 -1.04
C THR A 168 9.14 -9.99 0.44
N ARG A 169 9.11 -8.69 0.77
CA ARG A 169 9.16 -8.19 2.15
C ARG A 169 7.89 -7.47 2.54
N TYR A 170 7.54 -7.54 3.82
CA TYR A 170 6.37 -6.84 4.36
C TYR A 170 6.75 -5.53 5.02
N ILE A 171 5.90 -4.53 4.79
CA ILE A 171 5.80 -3.31 5.60
C ILE A 171 4.47 -3.37 6.33
N VAL A 172 4.52 -3.50 7.66
CA VAL A 172 3.32 -3.71 8.48
C VAL A 172 2.94 -2.41 9.18
N VAL A 173 1.78 -1.87 8.83
CA VAL A 173 1.21 -0.67 9.43
C VAL A 173 0.45 -1.06 10.70
N LEU A 174 0.71 -0.36 11.79
CA LEU A 174 0.13 -0.58 13.11
C LEU A 174 -0.41 0.73 13.69
N ASP A 175 -1.44 0.63 14.52
CA ASP A 175 -1.92 1.77 15.32
C ASP A 175 -1.00 2.07 16.50
N ASP A 176 -0.42 1.04 17.12
CA ASP A 176 0.54 1.13 18.22
C ASP A 176 1.74 0.21 17.93
N ILE A 177 2.95 0.77 18.06
CA ILE A 177 4.19 0.01 17.85
C ILE A 177 4.35 -1.13 18.87
N GLN A 178 3.75 -1.04 20.07
CA GLN A 178 3.80 -2.13 21.05
C GLN A 178 3.15 -3.42 20.53
N ALA A 179 2.20 -3.33 19.59
CA ALA A 179 1.56 -4.47 18.95
C ALA A 179 2.55 -5.31 18.11
N ALA A 180 3.65 -4.71 17.62
CA ALA A 180 4.65 -5.38 16.81
C ALA A 180 5.28 -6.60 17.52
N ARG A 181 5.36 -6.57 18.86
CA ARG A 181 5.84 -7.68 19.71
C ARG A 181 5.02 -8.97 19.56
N GLN A 182 3.80 -8.90 19.03
CA GLN A 182 2.97 -10.09 18.83
C GLN A 182 3.06 -10.64 17.40
N ILE A 183 3.80 -9.97 16.51
CA ILE A 183 3.88 -10.27 15.08
C ILE A 183 5.31 -10.70 14.75
N HIS A 184 5.50 -12.01 14.55
CA HIS A 184 6.80 -12.62 14.36
C HIS A 184 6.92 -13.28 12.99
N SER A 185 7.55 -12.56 12.06
CA SER A 185 7.85 -13.05 10.72
C SER A 185 9.18 -12.49 10.21
N LYS A 186 10.07 -13.38 9.76
CA LYS A 186 11.36 -13.01 9.15
C LYS A 186 11.22 -12.26 7.82
N LEU A 187 10.01 -12.16 7.28
CA LEU A 187 9.72 -11.47 6.03
C LEU A 187 9.34 -10.01 6.25
N ILE A 188 9.08 -9.59 7.48
CA ILE A 188 8.81 -8.18 7.80
C ILE A 188 10.14 -7.44 7.74
N SER A 189 10.19 -6.39 6.92
CA SER A 189 11.33 -5.45 6.92
C SER A 189 11.09 -4.31 7.90
N TYR A 190 9.87 -3.77 7.91
CA TYR A 190 9.53 -2.60 8.72
C TYR A 190 8.15 -2.74 9.35
N PHE A 191 8.06 -2.28 10.59
CA PHE A 191 6.82 -1.85 11.20
C PHE A 191 6.68 -0.33 11.03
N VAL A 192 5.45 0.13 10.82
CA VAL A 192 5.17 1.55 10.58
C VAL A 192 4.01 1.99 11.45
N THR A 193 4.16 3.12 12.13
CA THR A 193 3.05 3.82 12.76
C THR A 193 2.78 5.14 12.05
N LEU A 194 1.53 5.60 12.13
CA LEU A 194 1.09 6.89 11.60
C LEU A 194 0.72 7.80 12.76
N ASP A 195 1.26 9.02 12.78
CA ASP A 195 0.84 10.04 13.75
C ASP A 195 -0.51 10.68 13.39
N GLU A 196 -0.95 11.67 14.17
CA GLU A 196 -2.19 12.42 13.94
C GLU A 196 -2.23 13.18 12.60
N GLN A 197 -1.06 13.46 12.00
CA GLN A 197 -0.90 14.10 10.69
C GLN A 197 -0.57 13.09 9.58
N ASN A 198 -0.73 11.80 9.86
CA ASN A 198 -0.41 10.67 8.98
C ASN A 198 1.06 10.62 8.52
N THR A 199 1.98 11.15 9.33
CA THR A 199 3.42 10.99 9.12
C THR A 199 3.86 9.58 9.48
N CYS A 200 4.60 8.93 8.59
CA CYS A 200 5.10 7.57 8.80
C CYS A 200 6.36 7.57 9.69
N THR A 201 6.34 6.78 10.77
CA THR A 201 7.54 6.43 11.54
C THR A 201 7.86 4.97 11.33
N PHE A 202 9.08 4.68 10.86
CA PHE A 202 9.52 3.33 10.52
C PHE A 202 10.40 2.74 11.62
N TYR A 203 10.16 1.48 11.94
CA TYR A 203 10.94 0.67 12.87
C TYR A 203 11.37 -0.59 12.14
N THR A 204 12.66 -0.91 12.15
CA THR A 204 13.11 -2.18 11.56
C THR A 204 12.59 -3.34 12.41
N ALA A 205 12.32 -4.47 11.77
CA ALA A 205 11.91 -5.67 12.50
C ALA A 205 12.98 -6.10 13.53
N ASP A 206 14.26 -5.98 13.17
CA ASP A 206 15.39 -6.33 14.05
C ASP A 206 15.44 -5.46 15.31
N GLU A 207 15.21 -4.14 15.19
CA GLU A 207 15.12 -3.24 16.36
C GLU A 207 14.01 -3.65 17.32
N ILE A 208 12.84 -4.03 16.81
CA ILE A 208 11.71 -4.43 17.64
C ILE A 208 11.97 -5.76 18.33
N TYR A 209 12.51 -6.75 17.61
CA TYR A 209 12.78 -8.07 18.18
C TYR A 209 13.95 -8.06 19.17
N ALA A 210 14.91 -7.15 19.02
CA ALA A 210 15.99 -6.96 19.99
C ALA A 210 15.53 -6.32 21.31
N MET A 211 14.35 -5.66 21.35
CA MET A 211 13.79 -5.10 22.59
C MET A 211 13.15 -6.15 23.51
N GLU A 212 13.09 -7.42 23.09
CA GLU A 212 12.56 -8.53 23.88
C GLU A 212 13.63 -9.29 24.69
N GLU A 213 14.91 -8.96 24.53
CA GLU A 213 16.04 -9.46 25.35
C GLU A 213 16.35 -8.55 26.55
#